data_AF-A0A3D4T5K8-F1
#
_entry.id   AF-A0A3D4T5K8-F1
#
_cell.length_a   1.000
_cell.length_b   1.000
_cell.length_c   1.000
_cell.angle_alpha   90.00
_cell.angle_beta   90.00
_cell.angle_gamma   90.00
#
_symmetry.space_group_name_H-M   'P 1'
#
loop_
_entity.id
_entity.type
_entity.pdbx_description
1 polymer ?
#
loop_
_entity_poly.entity_id
_entity_poly.type
_entity_poly.pdbx_seq_one_letter_code
_entity_poly.pdbx_strand_id
1 'polypeptide(L)'
;MKKKTIRILSIFLAVLTAVSSLAVTAYALNWDGSSAGGGGAGTSAGPNGYAIMTTDDNCMIGYRFSVVDKNGGTKNGKVIDVYRNTRYANQAFNWYKFTTKWNKKQLKDNQNSGFSTSKTTANCYKEADMGFAQSLPVTSGMSAWQNDTRNLNPVLSKLGIGGISSLKNGDKVLVEPIYDVRLESVWHSLTVTEIALYGKHILGANSSGGASKTSASWGFISEYT
;
A
#
# COMPACT_ATOMS: atom_id res chain seq x y z
N MET A 1 38.46 -43.88 -24.70
CA MET A 1 38.06 -42.46 -24.57
C MET A 1 36.55 -42.26 -24.65
N LYS A 2 35.84 -42.77 -25.67
CA LYS A 2 34.38 -42.64 -25.86
C LYS A 2 33.51 -42.92 -24.60
N LYS A 3 33.78 -44.00 -23.86
CA LYS A 3 33.01 -44.34 -22.63
C LYS A 3 33.16 -43.30 -21.50
N LYS A 4 34.33 -42.68 -21.34
CA LYS A 4 34.56 -41.61 -20.33
C LYS A 4 33.81 -40.34 -20.72
N THR A 5 33.84 -39.97 -22.00
CA THR A 5 33.14 -38.80 -22.53
C THR A 5 31.62 -38.92 -22.37
N ILE A 6 31.05 -40.09 -22.67
CA ILE A 6 29.61 -40.35 -22.48
C ILE A 6 29.23 -40.24 -21.00
N ARG A 7 30.04 -40.79 -20.10
CA ARG A 7 29.77 -40.73 -18.65
C ARG A 7 29.75 -39.30 -18.12
N ILE A 8 30.68 -38.46 -18.58
CA ILE A 8 30.73 -37.04 -18.22
C ILE A 8 29.50 -36.30 -18.76
N LEU A 9 29.11 -36.56 -20.02
CA LEU A 9 27.94 -35.93 -20.63
C LEU A 9 26.64 -36.32 -19.92
N SER A 10 26.50 -37.58 -19.50
CA SER A 10 25.35 -38.07 -18.75
C SER A 10 25.25 -37.44 -17.36
N ILE A 11 26.37 -37.27 -16.65
CA ILE A 11 26.40 -36.58 -15.35
C ILE A 11 26.02 -35.11 -15.54
N PHE A 12 26.57 -34.45 -16.56
CA PHE A 12 26.28 -33.06 -16.85
C PHE A 12 24.79 -32.84 -17.18
N LEU A 13 24.20 -33.74 -17.96
CA LEU A 13 22.78 -33.72 -18.29
C LEU A 13 21.92 -33.94 -17.05
N ALA A 14 22.28 -34.90 -16.18
CA ALA A 14 21.56 -35.17 -14.93
C ALA A 14 21.62 -33.98 -13.95
N VAL A 15 22.75 -33.29 -13.88
CA VAL A 15 22.90 -32.06 -13.08
C VAL A 15 22.05 -30.94 -13.67
N LEU A 16 22.02 -30.78 -15.00
CA LEU A 16 21.17 -29.80 -15.67
C LEU A 16 19.68 -30.05 -15.44
N THR A 17 19.20 -31.30 -15.51
CA THR A 17 17.80 -31.62 -15.19
C THR A 17 17.49 -31.41 -13.72
N ALA A 18 18.40 -31.77 -12.81
CA ALA A 18 18.22 -31.50 -11.39
C ALA A 18 18.14 -29.99 -11.09
N VAL A 19 19.02 -29.18 -11.69
CA VAL A 19 19.02 -27.72 -11.53
C VAL A 19 17.80 -27.08 -12.20
N SER A 20 17.33 -27.61 -13.34
CA SER A 20 16.11 -27.13 -14.02
C SER A 20 14.82 -27.52 -13.27
N SER A 21 14.86 -28.57 -12.45
CA SER A 21 13.74 -28.99 -11.59
C SER A 21 13.64 -28.16 -10.31
N LEU A 22 14.68 -27.41 -9.95
CA LEU A 22 14.60 -26.35 -8.95
C LEU A 22 13.84 -25.20 -9.60
N ALA A 23 12.50 -25.29 -9.55
CA ALA A 23 11.64 -24.15 -9.80
C ALA A 23 11.99 -23.08 -8.76
N VAL A 24 12.95 -22.21 -9.09
CA VAL A 24 13.12 -20.94 -8.41
C VAL A 24 11.86 -20.17 -8.78
N THR A 25 10.87 -20.21 -7.90
CA THR A 25 9.73 -19.31 -7.95
C THR A 25 10.30 -17.91 -7.82
N ALA A 26 10.61 -17.29 -8.96
CA ALA A 26 10.75 -15.86 -9.06
C ALA A 26 9.37 -15.31 -8.74
N TYR A 27 9.14 -14.97 -7.48
CA TYR A 27 8.01 -14.17 -7.06
C TYR A 27 8.19 -12.79 -7.69
N ALA A 28 7.83 -12.65 -8.96
CA ALA A 28 7.55 -11.35 -9.53
C ALA A 28 6.24 -10.90 -8.88
N LEU A 29 6.34 -10.31 -7.69
CA LEU A 29 5.26 -9.50 -7.13
C LEU A 29 5.04 -8.37 -8.12
N ASN A 30 4.09 -8.58 -9.05
CA ASN A 30 3.78 -7.59 -10.05
C ASN A 30 3.12 -6.40 -9.34
N TRP A 31 3.87 -5.30 -9.24
CA TRP A 31 3.42 -4.06 -8.64
C TRP A 31 2.53 -3.33 -9.63
N ASP A 32 1.24 -3.27 -9.33
CA ASP A 32 0.25 -2.48 -10.07
C ASP A 32 -0.27 -1.33 -9.18
N GLY A 33 0.65 -0.69 -8.45
CA GLY A 33 0.34 0.43 -7.59
C GLY A 33 0.23 1.72 -8.38
N SER A 34 -0.96 2.00 -8.89
CA SER A 34 -1.35 3.32 -9.39
C SER A 34 -1.54 4.28 -8.21
N SER A 35 -0.50 5.02 -7.83
CA SER A 35 -0.62 6.29 -7.11
C SER A 35 0.66 7.09 -7.26
N ALA A 36 0.89 7.63 -8.46
CA ALA A 36 1.82 8.74 -8.63
C ALA A 36 1.25 9.93 -7.81
N GLY A 37 2.05 10.49 -6.91
CA GLY A 37 1.65 11.61 -6.05
C GLY A 37 1.34 12.86 -6.87
N GLY A 38 0.33 13.62 -6.44
CA GLY A 38 0.07 14.96 -6.96
C GLY A 38 0.99 15.99 -6.29
N GLY A 39 1.52 16.94 -7.07
CA GLY A 39 2.35 18.05 -6.57
C GLY A 39 1.50 19.23 -6.05
N GLY A 40 1.96 19.91 -5.00
CA GLY A 40 1.33 21.13 -4.46
C GLY A 40 1.53 21.40 -2.95
N ALA A 41 2.36 22.40 -2.60
CA ALA A 41 2.66 22.80 -1.22
C ALA A 41 1.43 23.02 -0.30
N GLY A 42 1.57 22.64 0.97
CA GLY A 42 0.50 22.57 1.98
C GLY A 42 -0.19 23.90 2.32
N THR A 43 -1.45 24.04 1.91
CA THR A 43 -2.39 25.04 2.44
C THR A 43 -3.32 24.41 3.50
N SER A 44 -4.00 25.23 4.30
CA SER A 44 -5.04 24.72 5.20
C SER A 44 -6.29 24.30 4.43
N ALA A 45 -6.80 23.09 4.66
CA ALA A 45 -8.09 22.67 4.13
C ALA A 45 -9.23 23.54 4.72
N GLY A 46 -10.11 24.02 3.84
CA GLY A 46 -11.35 24.69 4.25
C GLY A 46 -12.37 23.74 4.90
N PRO A 47 -13.51 24.25 5.38
CA PRO A 47 -14.52 23.47 6.11
C PRO A 47 -15.06 22.23 5.39
N ASN A 48 -15.01 22.18 4.06
CA ASN A 48 -15.52 21.07 3.24
C ASN A 48 -14.45 20.50 2.28
N GLY A 49 -13.15 20.77 2.55
CA GLY A 49 -12.05 20.45 1.64
C GLY A 49 -11.04 19.48 2.24
N TYR A 50 -10.04 19.11 1.44
CA TYR A 50 -8.89 18.36 1.94
C TYR A 50 -7.55 18.94 1.48
N ALA A 51 -6.53 18.83 2.31
CA ALA A 51 -5.18 19.23 1.93
C ALA A 51 -4.19 18.13 2.31
N ILE A 52 -3.23 17.84 1.44
CA ILE A 52 -2.08 17.00 1.75
C ILE A 52 -0.96 17.95 2.21
N MET A 53 -0.32 17.70 3.35
CA MET A 53 0.56 18.69 3.98
C MET A 53 1.86 18.90 3.19
N THR A 54 2.35 17.86 2.55
CA THR A 54 3.68 17.83 1.92
C THR A 54 3.58 17.23 0.52
N THR A 55 4.43 17.67 -0.41
CA THR A 55 4.36 17.25 -1.83
C THR A 55 5.69 16.91 -2.46
N ASP A 56 6.68 16.65 -1.62
CA ASP A 56 7.87 15.93 -2.06
C ASP A 56 7.63 14.43 -1.98
N ASP A 57 8.54 13.61 -2.52
CA ASP A 57 8.47 12.14 -2.42
C ASP A 57 8.44 11.63 -0.97
N ASN A 58 8.69 12.50 0.01
CA ASN A 58 8.65 12.21 1.43
C ASN A 58 7.27 12.42 2.08
N CYS A 59 6.25 12.80 1.30
CA CYS A 59 4.91 13.12 1.79
C CYS A 59 4.08 11.95 2.29
N MET A 60 4.47 10.75 1.87
CA MET A 60 3.89 9.52 2.37
C MET A 60 4.43 9.24 3.78
N ILE A 61 3.48 9.07 4.70
CA ILE A 61 3.72 8.76 6.11
C ILE A 61 3.70 7.26 6.41
N GLY A 62 3.33 6.43 5.43
CA GLY A 62 3.22 5.00 5.64
C GLY A 62 2.61 4.26 4.45
N TYR A 63 2.29 3.00 4.68
CA TYR A 63 1.64 2.14 3.71
C TYR A 63 0.57 1.27 4.36
N ARG A 64 -0.55 1.09 3.66
CA ARG A 64 -1.54 0.09 3.97
C ARG A 64 -1.22 -1.19 3.21
N PHE A 65 -1.14 -2.30 3.94
CA PHE A 65 -0.88 -3.62 3.38
C PHE A 65 -2.09 -4.54 3.57
N SER A 66 -2.33 -5.36 2.55
CA SER A 66 -3.27 -6.49 2.62
C SER A 66 -2.89 -7.54 1.60
N VAL A 67 -3.48 -8.74 1.71
CA VAL A 67 -3.34 -9.78 0.70
C VAL A 67 -4.71 -10.14 0.16
N VAL A 68 -4.81 -10.27 -1.16
CA VAL A 68 -5.99 -10.81 -1.82
C VAL A 68 -5.64 -12.10 -2.56
N ASP A 69 -6.60 -13.02 -2.63
CA ASP A 69 -6.47 -14.24 -3.43
C ASP A 69 -6.65 -13.94 -4.92
N LYS A 70 -6.51 -14.98 -5.76
CA LYS A 70 -6.70 -14.88 -7.22
C LYS A 70 -8.08 -14.38 -7.67
N ASN A 71 -9.12 -14.59 -6.86
CA ASN A 71 -10.47 -14.08 -7.10
C ASN A 71 -10.65 -12.67 -6.53
N GLY A 72 -9.62 -12.19 -5.83
CA GLY A 72 -9.55 -10.91 -5.17
C GLY A 72 -10.36 -10.83 -3.88
N GLY A 73 -10.60 -11.97 -3.22
CA GLY A 73 -11.10 -12.04 -1.85
C GLY A 73 -9.97 -11.71 -0.86
N THR A 74 -10.27 -10.99 0.22
CA THR A 74 -9.26 -10.57 1.20
C THR A 74 -8.84 -11.76 2.05
N LYS A 75 -7.57 -12.16 1.97
CA LYS A 75 -7.05 -13.27 2.78
C LYS A 75 -6.99 -12.88 4.25
N ASN A 76 -7.44 -13.78 5.11
CA ASN A 76 -7.57 -13.60 6.56
C ASN A 76 -8.42 -12.38 6.99
N GLY A 77 -9.14 -11.73 6.07
CA GLY A 77 -9.93 -10.53 6.38
C GLY A 77 -9.12 -9.37 6.99
N LYS A 78 -7.78 -9.38 6.87
CA LYS A 78 -6.91 -8.45 7.61
C LYS A 78 -6.25 -7.45 6.68
N VAL A 79 -6.24 -6.20 7.14
CA VAL A 79 -5.64 -5.05 6.48
C VAL A 79 -4.91 -4.26 7.59
N ILE A 80 -3.67 -3.86 7.33
CA ILE A 80 -2.84 -3.17 8.33
C ILE A 80 -2.26 -1.89 7.76
N ASP A 81 -2.05 -0.89 8.60
CA ASP A 81 -1.30 0.32 8.29
C ASP A 81 0.08 0.24 8.95
N VAL A 82 1.14 0.54 8.22
CA VAL A 82 2.50 0.64 8.74
C VAL A 82 3.02 2.05 8.51
N TYR A 83 3.32 2.76 9.60
CA TYR A 83 3.77 4.15 9.58
C TYR A 83 5.29 4.21 9.57
N ARG A 84 5.85 5.04 8.68
CA ARG A 84 7.31 5.19 8.53
C ARG A 84 7.95 5.68 9.82
N ASN A 85 9.24 5.39 10.01
CA ASN A 85 10.01 5.88 11.15
C ASN A 85 10.56 7.30 10.88
N THR A 86 9.67 8.25 10.62
CA THR A 86 10.00 9.67 10.45
C THR A 86 9.27 10.51 11.49
N ARG A 87 9.72 11.74 11.73
CA ARG A 87 9.08 12.65 12.71
C ARG A 87 7.58 12.81 12.43
N TYR A 88 7.21 13.09 11.18
CA TYR A 88 5.82 13.33 10.79
C TYR A 88 4.98 12.06 10.83
N ALA A 89 5.49 10.93 10.32
CA ALA A 89 4.76 9.66 10.37
C ALA A 89 4.51 9.17 11.81
N ASN A 90 5.46 9.40 12.72
CA ASN A 90 5.29 9.10 14.14
C ASN A 90 4.19 9.95 14.81
N GLN A 91 3.99 11.20 14.36
CA GLN A 91 2.86 12.01 14.79
C GLN A 91 1.54 11.50 14.19
N ALA A 92 1.57 11.21 12.88
CA ALA A 92 0.42 10.76 12.11
C ALA A 92 -0.12 9.38 12.55
N PHE A 93 0.72 8.57 13.21
CA PHE A 93 0.29 7.36 13.90
C PHE A 93 -0.88 7.61 14.87
N ASN A 94 -0.98 8.81 15.47
CA ASN A 94 -2.04 9.17 16.42
C ASN A 94 -3.14 10.06 15.82
N TRP A 95 -3.12 10.32 14.51
CA TRP A 95 -4.16 11.09 13.83
C TRP A 95 -5.41 10.26 13.55
N TYR A 96 -6.47 10.92 13.10
CA TYR A 96 -7.69 10.25 12.68
C TYR A 96 -7.39 9.36 11.48
N LYS A 97 -8.06 8.22 11.40
CA LYS A 97 -7.94 7.28 10.29
C LYS A 97 -9.20 6.45 10.25
N PHE A 98 -9.45 5.72 9.17
CA PHE A 98 -10.63 4.84 9.11
C PHE A 98 -10.60 3.87 10.29
N THR A 99 -11.72 3.81 11.00
CA THR A 99 -11.88 2.94 12.18
C THR A 99 -11.68 1.47 11.79
N THR A 100 -12.28 1.08 10.66
CA THR A 100 -12.09 -0.23 10.04
C THR A 100 -11.15 -0.10 8.87
N LYS A 101 -10.10 -0.92 8.83
CA LYS A 101 -9.14 -0.95 7.72
C LYS A 101 -9.70 -1.79 6.58
N TRP A 102 -9.86 -1.17 5.44
CA TRP A 102 -10.27 -1.83 4.19
C TRP A 102 -9.19 -1.61 3.14
N ASN A 103 -8.96 -2.64 2.32
CA ASN A 103 -8.13 -2.48 1.13
C ASN A 103 -8.92 -1.78 0.01
N LYS A 104 -8.23 -1.31 -1.03
CA LYS A 104 -8.85 -0.64 -2.18
C LYS A 104 -10.06 -1.38 -2.78
N LYS A 105 -10.07 -2.72 -2.78
CA LYS A 105 -11.19 -3.49 -3.32
C LYS A 105 -12.42 -3.38 -2.42
N GLN A 106 -12.24 -3.62 -1.13
CA GLN A 106 -13.31 -3.48 -0.14
C GLN A 106 -13.84 -2.04 -0.09
N LEU A 107 -12.96 -1.04 -0.22
CA LEU A 107 -13.33 0.38 -0.29
C LEU A 107 -14.20 0.69 -1.50
N LYS A 108 -13.88 0.13 -2.67
CA LYS A 108 -14.71 0.26 -3.88
C LYS A 108 -16.11 -0.33 -3.68
N ASP A 109 -16.19 -1.51 -3.07
CA ASP A 109 -17.48 -2.19 -2.86
C ASP A 109 -18.33 -1.50 -1.78
N ASN A 110 -17.68 -0.91 -0.77
CA ASN A 110 -18.32 -0.23 0.37
C ASN A 110 -18.34 1.30 0.24
N GLN A 111 -18.14 1.83 -0.98
CA GLN A 111 -18.02 3.27 -1.21
C GLN A 111 -19.27 4.09 -0.81
N ASN A 112 -20.41 3.44 -0.59
CA ASN A 112 -21.66 4.06 -0.16
C ASN A 112 -22.04 3.73 1.30
N SER A 113 -21.21 2.96 2.03
CA SER A 113 -21.51 2.48 3.39
C SER A 113 -21.20 3.51 4.49
N GLY A 114 -21.03 4.79 4.12
CA GLY A 114 -20.67 5.88 5.01
C GLY A 114 -19.16 6.04 5.21
N PHE A 115 -18.77 7.17 5.81
CA PHE A 115 -17.40 7.55 6.12
C PHE A 115 -17.25 7.71 7.63
N SER A 116 -16.33 6.97 8.26
CA SER A 116 -16.09 7.09 9.70
C SER A 116 -14.61 6.97 10.04
N THR A 117 -14.11 7.97 10.77
CA THR A 117 -12.72 8.02 11.22
C THR A 117 -12.64 8.13 12.75
N SER A 118 -11.57 7.59 13.31
CA SER A 118 -11.27 7.68 14.74
C SER A 118 -9.76 7.68 14.98
N LYS A 119 -9.34 8.14 16.17
CA LYS A 119 -7.97 7.98 16.64
C LYS A 119 -7.78 6.57 17.19
N THR A 120 -7.54 5.62 16.29
CA THR A 120 -7.29 4.22 16.63
C THR A 120 -5.88 3.79 16.28
N THR A 121 -5.35 2.82 17.03
CA THR A 121 -4.11 2.09 16.75
C THR A 121 -4.37 0.63 16.35
N ALA A 122 -5.64 0.23 16.24
CA ALA A 122 -6.01 -1.11 15.80
C ALA A 122 -5.46 -1.38 14.39
N ASN A 123 -4.77 -2.51 14.22
CA ASN A 123 -4.10 -2.89 12.98
C ASN A 123 -3.12 -1.83 12.43
N CYS A 124 -2.59 -0.95 13.29
CA CYS A 124 -1.59 0.03 12.95
C CYS A 124 -0.26 -0.34 13.62
N TYR A 125 0.84 -0.22 12.88
CA TYR A 125 2.17 -0.53 13.36
C TYR A 125 3.14 0.60 13.02
N LYS A 126 4.15 0.82 13.86
CA LYS A 126 5.28 1.67 13.50
C LYS A 126 6.32 0.81 12.80
N GLU A 127 6.96 1.37 11.77
CA GLU A 127 8.04 0.72 11.02
C GLU A 127 9.16 0.21 11.95
N ALA A 128 9.50 0.99 12.98
CA ALA A 128 10.50 0.64 13.98
C ALA A 128 10.19 -0.68 14.72
N ASP A 129 8.90 -1.04 14.83
CA ASP A 129 8.44 -2.24 15.53
C ASP A 129 8.23 -3.44 14.59
N MET A 130 8.46 -3.25 13.28
CA MET A 130 8.23 -4.29 12.27
C MET A 130 9.45 -5.18 12.03
N GLY A 131 10.66 -4.74 12.38
CA GLY A 131 11.89 -5.53 12.20
C GLY A 131 12.29 -5.71 10.73
N PHE A 132 12.00 -4.72 9.88
CA PHE A 132 12.41 -4.73 8.48
C PHE A 132 13.94 -4.67 8.33
N ALA A 133 14.47 -5.31 7.28
CA ALA A 133 15.90 -5.23 6.94
C ALA A 133 16.29 -3.88 6.32
N GLN A 134 15.34 -3.22 5.67
CA GLN A 134 15.51 -1.89 5.10
C GLN A 134 14.32 -1.01 5.45
N SER A 135 14.55 0.29 5.55
CA SER A 135 13.47 1.22 5.79
C SER A 135 12.43 1.22 4.68
N LEU A 136 11.18 1.53 5.03
CA LEU A 136 10.11 1.68 4.07
C LEU A 136 10.51 2.76 3.04
N PRO A 137 10.53 2.42 1.74
CA PRO A 137 11.03 3.31 0.71
C PRO A 137 9.98 4.36 0.37
N VAL A 138 10.35 5.32 -0.47
CA VAL A 138 9.36 6.07 -1.27
C VAL A 138 8.74 5.15 -2.32
N THR A 139 7.63 5.57 -2.95
CA THR A 139 6.81 4.71 -3.83
C THR A 139 7.60 4.04 -4.96
N SER A 140 8.60 4.72 -5.54
CA SER A 140 9.48 4.17 -6.59
C SER A 140 10.33 2.98 -6.13
N GLY A 141 10.66 2.90 -4.83
CA GLY A 141 11.48 1.82 -4.26
C GLY A 141 10.68 0.63 -3.72
N MET A 142 9.34 0.71 -3.71
CA MET A 142 8.49 -0.33 -3.09
C MET A 142 8.66 -1.70 -3.76
N SER A 143 8.82 -1.75 -5.08
CA SER A 143 9.03 -3.01 -5.81
C SER A 143 10.31 -3.72 -5.38
N ALA A 144 11.42 -2.99 -5.24
CA ALA A 144 12.67 -3.57 -4.74
C ALA A 144 12.55 -3.98 -3.26
N TRP A 145 11.92 -3.14 -2.44
CA TRP A 145 11.77 -3.39 -1.02
C TRP A 145 10.92 -4.63 -0.70
N GLN A 146 9.80 -4.82 -1.40
CA GLN A 146 8.90 -5.99 -1.19
C GLN A 146 9.51 -7.31 -1.69
N ASN A 147 10.47 -7.25 -2.62
CA ASN A 147 11.15 -8.44 -3.12
C ASN A 147 12.18 -8.99 -2.11
N ASP A 148 12.57 -8.22 -1.10
CA ASP A 148 13.35 -8.73 0.03
C ASP A 148 12.42 -9.41 1.04
N THR A 149 12.59 -10.71 1.21
CA THR A 149 11.76 -11.52 2.11
C THR A 149 11.88 -11.08 3.56
N ARG A 150 13.00 -10.45 3.96
CA ARG A 150 13.20 -9.91 5.32
C ARG A 150 12.35 -8.66 5.57
N ASN A 151 11.87 -8.00 4.52
CA ASN A 151 10.96 -6.87 4.61
C ASN A 151 9.49 -7.30 4.49
N LEU A 152 9.18 -8.16 3.51
CA LEU A 152 7.80 -8.56 3.26
C LEU A 152 7.27 -9.59 4.28
N ASN A 153 8.10 -10.53 4.77
CA ASN A 153 7.64 -11.54 5.73
C ASN A 153 7.10 -10.93 7.04
N PRO A 154 7.73 -9.90 7.65
CA PRO A 154 7.13 -9.25 8.81
C PRO A 154 5.73 -8.66 8.54
N VAL A 155 5.51 -8.06 7.36
CA VAL A 155 4.17 -7.60 6.94
C VAL A 155 3.19 -8.78 6.86
N LEU A 156 3.57 -9.84 6.16
CA LEU A 156 2.74 -11.04 5.99
C LEU A 156 2.42 -11.72 7.33
N SER A 157 3.36 -11.73 8.27
CA SER A 157 3.15 -12.22 9.63
C SER A 157 2.10 -11.41 10.38
N LYS A 158 2.18 -10.07 10.33
CA LYS A 158 1.15 -9.20 10.94
C LYS A 158 -0.21 -9.35 10.27
N LEU A 159 -0.26 -9.68 8.98
CA LEU A 159 -1.49 -10.03 8.25
C LEU A 159 -2.02 -11.45 8.59
N GLY A 160 -1.31 -12.22 9.42
CA GLY A 160 -1.66 -13.60 9.77
C GLY A 160 -1.39 -14.61 8.66
N ILE A 161 -0.70 -14.21 7.59
CA ILE A 161 -0.36 -15.06 6.45
C ILE A 161 0.89 -15.90 6.76
N GLY A 162 1.79 -15.38 7.60
CA GLY A 162 3.06 -16.02 7.97
C GLY A 162 4.22 -15.44 7.18
N GLY A 163 4.42 -15.92 5.95
CA GLY A 163 5.48 -15.44 5.06
C GLY A 163 5.20 -15.74 3.59
N ILE A 164 6.15 -15.41 2.71
CA ILE A 164 6.01 -15.60 1.25
C ILE A 164 5.73 -17.06 0.88
N SER A 165 6.30 -18.01 1.61
CA SER A 165 6.06 -19.46 1.39
C SER A 165 4.60 -19.88 1.61
N SER A 166 3.80 -19.06 2.30
CA SER A 166 2.37 -19.28 2.55
C SER A 166 1.46 -18.66 1.47
N LEU A 167 2.04 -17.90 0.53
CA LEU A 167 1.32 -17.36 -0.62
C LEU A 167 1.13 -18.44 -1.69
N LYS A 168 -0.04 -18.44 -2.30
CA LYS A 168 -0.42 -19.34 -3.40
C LYS A 168 -0.30 -18.60 -4.73
N ASN A 169 -0.18 -19.36 -5.82
CA ASN A 169 -0.20 -18.77 -7.16
C ASN A 169 -1.48 -17.93 -7.37
N GLY A 170 -1.29 -16.68 -7.81
CA GLY A 170 -2.36 -15.71 -8.03
C GLY A 170 -2.73 -14.86 -6.80
N ASP A 171 -2.18 -15.14 -5.62
CA ASP A 171 -2.27 -14.20 -4.50
C ASP A 171 -1.52 -12.90 -4.82
N LYS A 172 -2.08 -11.77 -4.40
CA LYS A 172 -1.48 -10.45 -4.60
C LYS A 172 -1.38 -9.71 -3.27
N VAL A 173 -0.20 -9.18 -2.99
CA VAL A 173 -0.02 -8.21 -1.91
C VAL A 173 -0.43 -6.84 -2.45
N LEU A 174 -1.43 -6.24 -1.81
CA LEU A 174 -1.83 -4.87 -2.12
C LEU A 174 -1.11 -3.95 -1.16
N VAL A 175 -0.41 -2.95 -1.71
CA VAL A 175 0.19 -1.86 -0.94
C VAL A 175 -0.41 -0.55 -1.45
N GLU A 176 -0.80 0.31 -0.51
CA GLU A 176 -1.33 1.64 -0.79
C GLU A 176 -0.59 2.67 0.06
N PRO A 177 -0.04 3.74 -0.52
CA PRO A 177 0.57 4.80 0.27
C PRO A 177 -0.46 5.49 1.16
N ILE A 178 -0.04 5.83 2.38
CA ILE A 178 -0.81 6.61 3.35
C ILE A 178 -0.21 8.01 3.37
N TYR A 179 -1.07 9.01 3.26
CA TYR A 179 -0.74 10.41 3.28
C TYR A 179 -1.27 11.09 4.53
N ASP A 180 -0.64 12.22 4.81
CA ASP A 180 -0.93 13.09 5.92
C ASP A 180 -1.95 14.15 5.44
N VAL A 181 -3.22 13.92 5.74
CA VAL A 181 -4.33 14.64 5.09
C VAL A 181 -5.09 15.45 6.12
N ARG A 182 -5.30 16.73 5.84
CA ARG A 182 -6.23 17.55 6.60
C ARG A 182 -7.59 17.52 5.92
N LEU A 183 -8.59 16.90 6.55
CA LEU A 183 -10.00 16.91 6.13
C LEU A 183 -10.79 17.82 7.06
N GLU A 184 -11.52 18.81 6.54
CA GLU A 184 -12.33 19.74 7.36
C GLU A 184 -11.55 20.33 8.55
N SER A 185 -10.31 20.77 8.30
CA SER A 185 -9.37 21.23 9.32
C SER A 185 -8.84 20.19 10.32
N VAL A 186 -9.26 18.92 10.25
CA VAL A 186 -8.81 17.82 11.12
C VAL A 186 -7.76 16.95 10.44
N TRP A 187 -6.68 16.64 11.15
CA TRP A 187 -5.60 15.78 10.65
C TRP A 187 -5.98 14.30 10.64
N HIS A 188 -5.69 13.67 9.51
CA HIS A 188 -5.97 12.30 9.18
C HIS A 188 -4.76 11.61 8.52
N SER A 189 -4.74 10.28 8.63
CA SER A 189 -3.80 9.40 7.94
C SER A 189 -4.61 8.50 7.00
N LEU A 190 -4.59 8.81 5.70
CA LEU A 190 -5.51 8.22 4.72
C LEU A 190 -4.79 7.71 3.48
N THR A 191 -5.31 6.64 2.88
CA THR A 191 -4.90 6.23 1.53
C THR A 191 -5.55 7.11 0.47
N VAL A 192 -5.00 7.11 -0.75
CA VAL A 192 -5.61 7.82 -1.90
C VAL A 192 -7.04 7.37 -2.14
N THR A 193 -7.34 6.08 -1.98
CA THR A 193 -8.69 5.56 -2.14
C THR A 193 -9.63 6.09 -1.06
N GLU A 194 -9.18 6.20 0.19
CA GLU A 194 -9.97 6.78 1.28
C GLU A 194 -10.25 8.28 1.06
N ILE A 195 -9.28 9.04 0.55
CA ILE A 195 -9.45 10.45 0.17
C ILE A 195 -10.53 10.59 -0.93
N ALA A 196 -10.48 9.72 -1.95
CA ALA A 196 -11.47 9.72 -3.03
C ALA A 196 -12.89 9.42 -2.51
N LEU A 197 -13.03 8.49 -1.56
CA LEU A 197 -14.32 8.18 -0.92
C LEU A 197 -14.86 9.36 -0.11
N TYR A 198 -14.01 10.07 0.62
CA TYR A 198 -14.41 11.28 1.34
C TYR A 198 -15.00 12.33 0.38
N GLY A 199 -14.32 12.60 -0.75
CA GLY A 199 -14.81 13.53 -1.76
C GLY A 199 -16.18 13.13 -2.33
N LYS A 200 -16.43 11.82 -2.50
CA LYS A 200 -17.74 11.30 -2.90
C LYS A 200 -18.80 11.48 -1.81
N HIS A 201 -18.45 11.28 -0.53
CA HIS A 201 -19.39 11.43 0.58
C HIS A 201 -19.95 12.86 0.68
N ILE A 202 -19.09 13.87 0.54
CA ILE A 202 -19.48 15.29 0.61
C ILE A 202 -20.32 15.73 -0.60
N LEU A 203 -20.05 15.18 -1.78
CA LEU A 203 -20.62 15.68 -3.04
C LEU A 203 -21.69 14.78 -3.67
N GLY A 204 -21.98 13.65 -3.04
CA GLY A 204 -22.99 12.70 -3.49
C GLY A 204 -22.52 11.72 -4.57
N ALA A 205 -23.42 10.79 -4.90
CA ALA A 205 -23.11 9.56 -5.64
C ALA A 205 -22.60 9.77 -7.08
N ASN A 206 -22.91 10.91 -7.70
CA ASN A 206 -22.50 11.27 -9.07
C ASN A 206 -21.24 12.14 -9.11
N SER A 207 -20.61 12.38 -7.97
CA SER A 207 -19.41 13.20 -7.89
C SER A 207 -18.23 12.53 -8.59
N SER A 208 -17.61 13.23 -9.54
CA SER A 208 -16.29 12.93 -10.10
C SER A 208 -15.15 13.36 -9.17
N GLY A 209 -15.45 13.69 -7.90
CA GLY A 209 -14.52 14.33 -6.99
C GLY A 209 -14.46 15.83 -7.23
N GLY A 210 -15.59 16.52 -7.12
CA GLY A 210 -15.79 17.98 -7.01
C GLY A 210 -14.95 18.98 -7.79
N ALA A 211 -15.22 20.26 -7.56
CA ALA A 211 -14.38 21.38 -7.97
C ALA A 211 -14.32 22.39 -6.83
N SER A 212 -13.17 23.00 -6.60
CA SER A 212 -13.05 24.14 -5.69
C SER A 212 -13.11 25.46 -6.44
N LYS A 213 -13.87 26.41 -5.91
CA LYS A 213 -13.95 27.79 -6.43
C LYS A 213 -12.77 28.67 -6.02
N THR A 214 -11.86 28.17 -5.17
CA THR A 214 -10.70 28.93 -4.69
C THR A 214 -9.45 28.05 -4.60
N SER A 215 -8.28 28.63 -4.88
CA SER A 215 -6.98 27.96 -4.74
C SER A 215 -6.67 27.50 -3.30
N ALA A 216 -7.45 27.95 -2.32
CA ALA A 216 -7.33 27.58 -0.90
C ALA A 216 -8.07 26.27 -0.54
N SER A 217 -8.93 25.76 -1.43
CA SER A 217 -9.59 24.45 -1.21
C SER A 217 -9.05 23.49 -2.26
N TRP A 218 -7.90 22.89 -1.98
CA TRP A 218 -7.53 21.68 -2.70
C TRP A 218 -8.52 20.58 -2.25
N GLY A 219 -8.76 19.60 -3.10
CA GLY A 219 -9.63 18.50 -2.74
C GLY A 219 -10.43 17.89 -3.88
N PHE A 220 -10.37 18.50 -5.05
CA PHE A 220 -11.33 18.28 -6.10
C PHE A 220 -10.64 18.48 -7.45
N ILE A 221 -10.94 17.64 -8.45
CA ILE A 221 -10.29 17.68 -9.76
C ILE A 221 -10.34 19.13 -10.25
N SER A 222 -9.17 19.75 -10.45
CA SER A 222 -9.13 21.10 -11.00
C SER A 222 -9.83 21.09 -12.36
N GLU A 223 -10.72 22.04 -12.61
CA GLU A 223 -11.16 22.33 -13.98
C GLU A 223 -9.92 22.78 -14.76
N TYR A 224 -9.32 21.85 -15.51
CA TYR A 224 -8.39 22.22 -16.56
C TYR A 224 -9.22 22.90 -17.65
N THR A 225 -9.04 24.20 -17.79
CA THR A 225 -9.44 24.96 -18.97
C THR A 225 -8.27 25.06 -19.94
#